data_AF-R7RNT6-F1
#
_entry.id   AF-R7RNT6-F1
#
_cell.length_a   1.000
_cell.length_b   1.000
_cell.length_c   1.000
_cell.angle_alpha   90.00
_cell.angle_beta   90.00
_cell.angle_gamma   90.00
#
_symmetry.space_group_name_H-M   'P 1'
#
loop_
_entity.id
_entity.type
_entity.pdbx_description
1 polymer ?
#
loop_
_entity_poly.entity_id
_entity_poly.type
_entity_poly.pdbx_seq_one_letter_code
_entity_poly.pdbx_strand_id
1 'polypeptide(L)'
;MLVYQRAEGRFKEISDKYRNKNEVARVSLPIEYNGRLYREIQYNKVFLGSVRQTVTGYLYVTEEGEKVLDKKDIKELAYLAYQFEVLFDDVFKGGIPKAVIDEKQLKKEEKDFEKMLIALDALKAEGLKDVDKIEEAFSKLTALKRENNRALEELINKVNSLSKPDLIFSREVLNEIMPYYREALLKNFKKIKLINSTRNQLDDVKQALNKKRKALRFRILSGTELMDCLNRLEYGIDYFKKVLTVYSSVADMTEGEYIKYLDNMDRKNVEEKLSKLK
;
A
#
# COMPACT_ATOMS: atom_id res chain seq x y z
N MET A 1 -9.45 3.95 13.68
CA MET A 1 -9.58 5.09 14.61
C MET A 1 -9.27 6.40 13.89
N LEU A 2 -9.69 7.56 14.42
CA LEU A 2 -9.18 8.85 13.93
C LEU A 2 -8.01 9.29 14.81
N VAL A 3 -6.80 9.30 14.24
CA VAL A 3 -5.60 9.76 14.97
C VAL A 3 -5.64 11.27 15.17
N TYR A 4 -6.17 12.02 14.21
CA TYR A 4 -6.20 13.49 14.25
C TYR A 4 -7.61 14.04 14.47
N GLN A 5 -7.76 14.82 15.53
CA GLN A 5 -9.00 15.50 15.91
C GLN A 5 -8.86 17.01 15.74
N ARG A 6 -9.96 17.77 15.82
CA ARG A 6 -9.87 19.24 15.74
C ARG A 6 -9.07 19.76 16.93
N ALA A 7 -8.17 20.73 16.70
CA ALA A 7 -7.45 21.36 17.80
C ALA A 7 -8.41 22.18 18.68
N GLU A 8 -8.38 21.93 19.99
CA GLU A 8 -9.21 22.59 21.01
C GLU A 8 -8.37 23.01 22.22
N GLY A 9 -8.93 23.86 23.08
CA GLY A 9 -8.27 24.38 24.30
C GLY A 9 -6.87 24.95 24.03
N ARG A 10 -5.90 24.57 24.86
CA ARG A 10 -4.49 24.97 24.73
C ARG A 10 -3.87 24.66 23.37
N PHE A 11 -4.26 23.55 22.73
CA PHE A 11 -3.75 23.18 21.41
C PHE A 11 -4.29 24.10 20.32
N LYS A 12 -5.52 24.60 20.47
CA LYS A 12 -6.06 25.64 19.60
C LYS A 12 -5.27 26.93 19.75
N GLU A 13 -5.01 27.38 20.98
CA GLU A 13 -4.29 28.63 21.26
C GLU A 13 -2.89 28.66 20.64
N ILE A 14 -2.11 27.58 20.81
CA ILE A 14 -0.80 27.50 20.17
C ILE A 14 -0.92 27.38 18.65
N SER A 15 -1.89 26.61 18.13
CA SER A 15 -2.06 26.43 16.68
C SER A 15 -2.43 27.73 15.95
N ASP A 16 -3.28 28.56 16.56
CA ASP A 16 -3.76 29.82 15.95
C ASP A 16 -2.60 30.80 15.69
N LYS A 17 -1.49 30.70 16.44
CA LYS A 17 -0.29 31.54 16.24
C LYS A 17 0.46 31.21 14.94
N TYR A 18 0.33 29.99 14.41
CA TYR A 18 1.05 29.51 13.23
C TYR A 18 0.12 29.19 12.05
N ARG A 19 -1.20 29.30 12.24
CA ARG A 19 -2.21 28.95 11.24
C ARG A 19 -2.38 30.05 10.19
N ASN A 20 -2.37 29.68 8.91
CA ASN A 20 -2.74 30.59 7.82
C ASN A 20 -4.28 30.70 7.69
N LYS A 21 -4.76 31.79 7.08
CA LYS A 21 -6.22 32.09 6.94
C LYS A 21 -7.06 30.97 6.32
N ASN A 22 -6.48 30.15 5.45
CA ASN A 22 -7.17 29.07 4.73
C ASN A 22 -6.78 27.67 5.24
N GLU A 23 -6.41 27.56 6.51
CA GLU A 23 -6.03 26.30 7.14
C GLU A 23 -6.94 25.96 8.32
N VAL A 24 -7.07 24.67 8.60
CA VAL A 24 -7.62 24.13 9.85
C VAL A 24 -6.52 23.33 10.54
N ALA A 25 -6.41 23.50 11.86
CA ALA A 25 -5.47 22.77 12.70
C ALA A 25 -6.15 21.50 13.25
N ARG A 26 -5.47 20.37 13.13
CA ARG A 26 -5.86 19.09 13.72
C ARG A 26 -4.74 18.57 14.61
N VAL A 27 -5.07 18.07 15.78
CA VAL A 27 -4.13 17.57 16.78
C VAL A 27 -4.20 16.05 16.83
N SER A 28 -3.03 15.40 16.92
CA SER A 28 -2.94 13.95 17.06
C SER A 28 -3.46 13.47 18.42
N LEU A 29 -3.63 12.16 18.57
CA LEU A 29 -3.59 11.48 19.87
C LEU A 29 -2.17 11.56 20.49
N PRO A 30 -2.00 11.23 21.79
CA PRO A 30 -0.70 11.30 22.46
C PRO A 30 0.41 10.49 21.83
N ILE A 31 1.60 11.08 21.82
CA ILE A 31 2.86 10.42 21.47
C ILE A 31 3.79 10.51 22.68
N GLU A 32 4.24 9.38 23.20
CA GLU A 32 5.24 9.31 24.27
C GLU A 32 6.64 9.21 23.67
N TYR A 33 7.54 10.05 24.20
CA TYR A 33 8.95 10.06 23.85
C TYR A 33 9.79 10.52 25.04
N ASN A 34 10.79 9.73 25.43
CA ASN A 34 11.67 10.00 26.57
C ASN A 34 10.89 10.30 27.87
N GLY A 35 9.80 9.58 28.14
CA GLY A 35 8.98 9.74 29.35
C GLY A 35 8.11 11.00 29.38
N ARG A 36 7.96 11.69 28.25
CA ARG A 36 7.11 12.88 28.10
C ARG A 36 6.07 12.68 27.01
N LEU A 37 4.93 13.34 27.15
CA LEU A 37 3.85 13.32 26.17
C LEU A 37 3.91 14.53 25.25
N TYR A 38 3.72 14.26 23.98
CA TYR A 38 3.70 15.24 22.90
C TYR A 38 2.46 15.06 22.04
N ARG A 39 2.24 16.06 21.18
CA ARG A 39 1.25 16.05 20.11
C ARG A 39 1.85 16.59 18.84
N GLU A 40 1.37 16.07 17.72
CA GLU A 40 1.52 16.72 16.42
C GLU A 40 0.28 17.53 16.10
N ILE A 41 0.47 18.75 15.61
CA ILE A 41 -0.55 19.58 15.00
C ILE A 41 -0.31 19.63 13.50
N GLN A 42 -1.28 19.13 12.73
CA GLN A 42 -1.32 19.23 11.28
C GLN A 42 -2.16 20.42 10.84
N TYR A 43 -1.66 21.19 9.86
CA TYR A 43 -2.41 22.26 9.21
C TYR A 43 -2.90 21.78 7.85
N ASN A 44 -4.22 21.71 7.65
CA ASN A 44 -4.84 21.24 6.42
C ASN A 44 -5.48 22.40 5.66
N LYS A 45 -5.33 22.45 4.32
CA LYS A 45 -6.04 23.47 3.51
C LYS A 45 -7.55 23.30 3.60
N VAL A 46 -8.25 24.43 3.67
CA VAL A 46 -9.70 24.50 3.47
C VAL A 46 -9.99 25.02 2.06
N PHE A 47 -10.90 24.36 1.37
CA PHE A 47 -11.44 24.84 0.10
C PHE A 47 -12.96 24.65 0.07
N LEU A 48 -13.70 25.72 -0.19
CA LEU A 48 -15.17 25.74 -0.21
C LEU A 48 -15.79 25.08 1.04
N GLY A 49 -15.29 25.44 2.22
CA GLY A 49 -15.78 24.92 3.50
C GLY A 49 -15.38 23.48 3.83
N SER A 50 -14.70 22.77 2.91
CA SER A 50 -14.25 21.39 3.12
C SER A 50 -12.76 21.32 3.45
N VAL A 51 -12.40 20.54 4.48
CA VAL A 51 -11.00 20.26 4.84
C VAL A 51 -10.41 19.30 3.82
N ARG A 52 -9.36 19.72 3.11
CA ARG A 52 -8.60 18.87 2.21
C ARG A 52 -7.60 18.02 3.01
N GLN A 53 -7.34 16.79 2.56
CA GLN A 53 -6.29 15.95 3.14
C GLN A 53 -4.87 16.49 2.90
N THR A 54 -4.69 17.50 2.06
CA THR A 54 -3.39 18.12 1.83
C THR A 54 -2.95 18.89 3.08
N VAL A 55 -1.93 18.35 3.75
CA VAL A 55 -1.25 19.01 4.88
C VAL A 55 -0.25 20.04 4.35
N THR A 56 -0.35 21.27 4.84
CA THR A 56 0.52 22.42 4.49
C THR A 56 1.53 22.76 5.56
N GLY A 57 1.39 22.22 6.78
CA GLY A 57 2.40 22.40 7.80
C GLY A 57 2.23 21.46 8.97
N TYR A 58 3.29 21.37 9.77
CA TYR A 58 3.35 20.57 10.98
C TYR A 58 3.93 21.39 12.13
N LEU A 59 3.46 21.14 13.34
CA LEU A 59 3.97 21.71 14.57
C LEU A 59 3.95 20.64 15.66
N TYR A 60 5.05 20.47 16.39
CA TYR A 60 5.12 19.58 17.54
C TYR A 60 4.99 20.38 18.83
N VAL A 61 4.16 19.89 19.74
CA VAL A 61 3.89 20.54 21.02
C VAL A 61 3.95 19.55 22.17
N THR A 62 4.29 20.03 23.37
CA THR A 62 4.16 19.26 24.61
C THR A 62 2.68 19.09 24.97
N GLU A 63 2.39 18.23 25.95
CA GLU A 63 1.04 18.08 26.48
C GLU A 63 0.47 19.41 26.98
N GLU A 64 1.29 20.30 27.52
CA GLU A 64 0.92 21.62 28.05
C GLU A 64 0.66 22.67 26.95
N GLY A 65 0.92 22.34 25.68
CA GLY A 65 0.70 23.23 24.54
C GLY A 65 1.89 24.13 24.21
N GLU A 66 3.08 23.80 24.68
CA GLU A 66 4.31 24.51 24.36
C GLU A 66 4.95 23.97 23.08
N LYS A 67 5.49 24.85 22.22
CA LYS A 67 6.19 24.44 21.00
C LYS A 67 7.49 23.71 21.34
N VAL A 68 7.69 22.53 20.77
CA VAL A 68 8.99 21.83 20.83
C VAL A 68 9.99 22.55 19.94
N LEU A 69 11.18 22.85 20.48
CA LEU A 69 12.24 23.58 19.79
C LEU A 69 13.48 22.72 19.49
N ASP A 70 13.69 21.66 20.27
CA ASP A 70 14.84 20.78 20.08
C ASP A 70 14.72 20.00 18.76
N LYS A 71 15.73 20.12 17.90
CA LYS A 71 15.72 19.52 16.56
C LYS A 71 15.77 18.00 16.59
N LYS A 72 16.40 17.40 17.59
CA LYS A 72 16.49 15.94 17.74
C LYS A 72 15.12 15.40 18.14
N ASP A 73 14.47 16.05 19.11
CA ASP A 73 13.12 15.69 19.54
C ASP A 73 12.13 15.83 18.39
N ILE A 74 12.15 16.94 17.65
CA ILE A 74 11.30 17.15 16.47
C ILE A 74 11.48 16.04 15.44
N LYS A 75 12.72 15.59 15.20
CA LYS A 75 12.99 14.54 14.20
C LYS A 75 12.40 13.20 14.63
N GLU A 76 12.53 12.83 15.91
CA GLU A 76 11.97 11.57 16.41
C GLU A 76 10.44 11.64 16.48
N LEU A 77 9.88 12.76 16.94
CA LEU A 77 8.43 12.97 16.95
C LEU A 77 7.85 12.94 15.53
N ALA A 78 8.54 13.48 14.53
CA ALA A 78 8.11 13.39 13.14
C ALA A 78 8.07 11.96 12.62
N TYR A 79 9.06 11.15 12.99
CA TYR A 79 9.08 9.74 12.65
C TYR A 79 7.93 8.98 13.34
N LEU A 80 7.75 9.16 14.65
CA LEU A 80 6.68 8.51 15.40
C LEU A 80 5.29 8.92 14.90
N ALA A 81 5.06 10.22 14.69
CA ALA A 81 3.77 10.71 14.21
C ALA A 81 3.45 10.24 12.79
N TYR A 82 4.44 10.15 11.91
CA TYR A 82 4.27 9.56 10.59
C TYR A 82 3.82 8.09 10.68
N GLN A 83 4.50 7.29 11.49
CA GLN A 83 4.15 5.88 11.67
C GLN A 83 2.78 5.72 12.33
N PHE A 84 2.45 6.59 13.29
CA PHE A 84 1.14 6.58 13.93
C PHE A 84 0.01 6.83 12.92
N GLU A 85 0.16 7.82 12.04
CA GLU A 85 -0.80 8.11 10.97
C GLU A 85 -0.94 6.92 10.01
N VAL A 86 0.18 6.37 9.53
CA VAL A 86 0.18 5.25 8.57
C VAL A 86 -0.51 4.01 9.13
N LEU A 87 -0.28 3.70 10.40
CA LEU A 87 -0.72 2.45 11.03
C LEU A 87 -2.14 2.53 11.60
N PHE A 88 -2.57 3.68 12.16
CA PHE A 88 -3.79 3.78 12.96
C PHE A 88 -4.88 4.70 12.38
N ASP A 89 -4.57 5.59 11.43
CA ASP A 89 -5.55 6.56 10.95
C ASP A 89 -6.42 6.00 9.81
N ASP A 90 -7.71 5.76 10.08
CA ASP A 90 -8.63 5.16 9.10
C ASP A 90 -8.85 6.01 7.85
N VAL A 91 -8.66 7.34 7.98
CA VAL A 91 -8.82 8.27 6.86
C VAL A 91 -7.56 8.39 6.01
N PHE A 92 -6.44 7.80 6.43
CA PHE A 92 -5.23 7.75 5.64
C PHE A 92 -5.49 6.99 4.34
N LYS A 93 -5.17 7.62 3.21
CA LYS A 93 -5.45 7.06 1.87
C LYS A 93 -4.75 5.73 1.62
N GLY A 94 -3.61 5.51 2.26
CA GLY A 94 -2.86 4.25 2.22
C GLY A 94 -3.24 3.24 3.30
N GLY A 95 -4.38 3.43 3.99
CA GLY A 95 -4.79 2.60 5.12
C GLY A 95 -4.82 1.10 4.78
N ILE A 96 -4.19 0.31 5.65
CA ILE A 96 -3.99 -1.14 5.54
C ILE A 96 -5.29 -1.93 5.28
N PRO A 97 -6.46 -1.62 5.91
CA PRO A 97 -7.68 -2.41 5.71
C PRO A 97 -8.17 -2.49 4.27
N LYS A 98 -7.90 -1.47 3.46
CA LYS A 98 -8.32 -1.43 2.04
C LYS A 98 -7.50 -2.36 1.14
N ALA A 99 -6.40 -2.92 1.64
CA ALA A 99 -5.52 -3.81 0.87
C ALA A 99 -5.95 -5.28 0.92
N VAL A 100 -6.85 -5.66 1.85
CA VAL A 100 -7.36 -7.04 1.97
C VAL A 100 -8.34 -7.32 0.82
N ILE A 101 -8.10 -8.40 0.07
CA ILE A 101 -8.96 -8.84 -1.02
C ILE A 101 -10.02 -9.80 -0.48
N ASP A 102 -11.28 -9.67 -0.86
CA ASP A 102 -12.31 -10.59 -0.39
C ASP A 102 -12.18 -12.01 -1.00
N GLU A 103 -12.58 -13.03 -0.25
CA GLU A 103 -12.46 -14.44 -0.69
C GLU A 103 -13.31 -14.75 -1.93
N LYS A 104 -14.43 -14.03 -2.15
CA LYS A 104 -15.25 -14.20 -3.34
C LYS A 104 -14.52 -13.69 -4.58
N GLN A 105 -13.80 -12.58 -4.47
CA GLN A 105 -12.92 -12.06 -5.52
C GLN A 105 -11.76 -13.04 -5.78
N LEU A 106 -11.10 -13.58 -4.75
CA LEU A 106 -10.02 -14.56 -4.93
C LEU A 106 -10.50 -15.82 -5.66
N LYS A 107 -11.66 -16.38 -5.27
CA LYS A 107 -12.26 -17.54 -5.96
C LYS A 107 -12.64 -17.24 -7.42
N LYS A 108 -13.05 -16.00 -7.72
CA LYS A 108 -13.30 -15.58 -9.10
C LYS A 108 -12.00 -15.51 -9.90
N GLU A 109 -10.93 -14.97 -9.31
CA GLU A 109 -9.62 -14.92 -9.94
C GLU A 109 -9.05 -16.32 -10.21
N GLU A 110 -9.24 -17.30 -9.33
CA GLU A 110 -8.84 -18.69 -9.58
C GLU A 110 -9.49 -19.27 -10.84
N LYS A 111 -10.80 -19.10 -10.97
CA LYS A 111 -11.53 -19.53 -12.17
C LYS A 111 -11.06 -18.80 -13.42
N ASP A 112 -10.73 -17.52 -13.29
CA ASP A 112 -10.16 -16.77 -14.39
C ASP A 112 -8.76 -17.30 -14.75
N PHE A 113 -7.92 -17.67 -13.78
CA PHE A 113 -6.61 -18.30 -14.02
C PHE A 113 -6.72 -19.68 -14.68
N GLU A 114 -7.69 -20.51 -14.28
CA GLU A 114 -7.97 -21.79 -14.96
C GLU A 114 -8.24 -21.57 -16.46
N LYS A 115 -9.05 -20.56 -16.81
CA LYS A 115 -9.30 -20.19 -18.21
C LYS A 115 -8.06 -19.66 -18.92
N MET A 116 -7.21 -18.89 -18.22
CA MET A 116 -5.95 -18.41 -18.78
C MET A 116 -5.00 -19.56 -19.12
N LEU A 117 -4.95 -20.60 -18.26
CA LEU A 117 -4.15 -21.80 -18.50
C LEU A 117 -4.65 -22.58 -19.73
N ILE A 118 -5.97 -22.76 -19.87
CA ILE A 118 -6.57 -23.39 -21.07
C ILE A 118 -6.18 -22.63 -22.35
N ALA A 119 -6.23 -21.29 -22.32
CA ALA A 119 -5.79 -20.48 -23.45
C ALA A 119 -4.31 -20.65 -23.75
N LEU A 120 -3.47 -20.73 -22.72
CA LEU A 120 -2.03 -20.89 -22.87
C LEU A 120 -1.67 -22.26 -23.48
N ASP A 121 -2.34 -23.33 -23.04
CA ASP A 121 -2.22 -24.67 -23.65
C ASP A 121 -2.60 -24.66 -25.14
N ALA A 122 -3.66 -23.94 -25.50
CA ALA A 122 -4.08 -23.80 -26.89
C ALA A 122 -3.07 -23.02 -27.76
N LEU A 123 -2.28 -22.12 -27.17
CA LEU A 123 -1.19 -21.43 -27.85
C LEU A 123 0.08 -22.30 -27.95
N LYS A 124 0.38 -23.09 -26.91
CA LYS A 124 1.48 -24.08 -26.92
C LYS A 124 1.29 -25.12 -28.00
N ALA A 125 0.06 -25.61 -28.19
CA ALA A 125 -0.29 -26.52 -29.27
C ALA A 125 0.00 -25.95 -30.68
N GLU A 126 0.11 -24.62 -30.82
CA GLU A 126 0.49 -23.93 -32.06
C GLU A 126 1.96 -23.50 -32.12
N GLY A 127 2.79 -24.00 -31.19
CA GLY A 127 4.24 -23.81 -31.20
C GLY A 127 4.76 -22.66 -30.34
N LEU A 128 3.93 -22.06 -29.48
CA LEU A 128 4.43 -21.15 -28.44
C LEU A 128 5.31 -21.94 -27.45
N LYS A 129 6.55 -21.49 -27.26
CA LYS A 129 7.54 -22.10 -26.37
C LYS A 129 7.81 -21.21 -25.17
N ASP A 130 8.47 -21.77 -24.17
CA ASP A 130 9.02 -21.04 -23.02
C ASP A 130 7.97 -20.21 -22.27
N VAL A 131 6.87 -20.85 -21.82
CA VAL A 131 5.79 -20.18 -21.05
C VAL A 131 5.62 -20.71 -19.63
N ASP A 132 6.51 -21.59 -19.19
CA ASP A 132 6.41 -22.30 -17.90
C ASP A 132 6.31 -21.35 -16.69
N LYS A 133 6.97 -20.19 -16.75
CA LYS A 133 6.90 -19.20 -15.65
C LYS A 133 5.56 -18.47 -15.62
N ILE A 134 4.91 -18.25 -16.77
CA ILE A 134 3.54 -17.71 -16.81
C ILE A 134 2.56 -18.72 -16.25
N GLU A 135 2.70 -20.01 -16.60
CA GLU A 135 1.90 -21.10 -16.04
C GLU A 135 2.07 -21.15 -14.51
N GLU A 136 3.32 -21.20 -14.05
CA GLU A 136 3.65 -21.18 -12.63
C GLU A 136 3.05 -19.96 -11.92
N ALA A 137 3.14 -18.78 -12.55
CA ALA A 137 2.58 -17.56 -12.00
C ALA A 137 1.05 -17.67 -11.85
N PHE A 138 0.31 -18.10 -12.87
CA PHE A 138 -1.14 -18.27 -12.76
C PHE A 138 -1.54 -19.32 -11.73
N SER A 139 -0.80 -20.42 -11.62
CA SER A 139 -1.09 -21.48 -10.64
C SER A 139 -0.81 -21.06 -9.19
N LYS A 140 0.23 -20.24 -8.94
CA LYS A 140 0.66 -19.89 -7.57
C LYS A 140 0.14 -18.55 -7.06
N LEU A 141 -0.28 -17.63 -7.94
CA LEU A 141 -0.55 -16.25 -7.55
C LEU A 141 -1.71 -16.13 -6.55
N THR A 142 -2.79 -16.92 -6.67
CA THR A 142 -3.89 -16.86 -5.70
C THR A 142 -3.44 -17.35 -4.32
N ALA A 143 -2.62 -18.40 -4.23
CA ALA A 143 -2.08 -18.87 -2.96
C ALA A 143 -1.25 -17.77 -2.28
N LEU A 144 -0.38 -17.09 -3.03
CA LEU A 144 0.38 -15.95 -2.50
C LEU A 144 -0.51 -14.76 -2.11
N LYS A 145 -1.61 -14.51 -2.83
CA LYS A 145 -2.62 -13.49 -2.45
C LYS A 145 -3.28 -13.84 -1.12
N ARG A 146 -3.64 -15.11 -0.89
CA ARG A 146 -4.19 -15.56 0.40
C ARG A 146 -3.18 -15.44 1.54
N GLU A 147 -1.92 -15.81 1.31
CA GLU A 147 -0.87 -15.59 2.31
C GLU A 147 -0.70 -14.11 2.66
N ASN A 148 -0.73 -13.24 1.66
CA ASN A 148 -0.64 -11.81 1.86
C ASN A 148 -1.86 -11.25 2.61
N ASN A 149 -3.07 -11.72 2.30
CA ASN A 149 -4.28 -11.39 3.06
C ASN A 149 -4.17 -11.79 4.53
N ARG A 150 -3.71 -13.01 4.83
CA ARG A 150 -3.52 -13.45 6.23
C ARG A 150 -2.57 -12.54 6.99
N ALA A 151 -1.43 -12.18 6.39
CA ALA A 151 -0.47 -11.25 7.00
C ALA A 151 -1.08 -9.85 7.21
N LEU A 152 -1.91 -9.37 6.27
CA LEU A 152 -2.63 -8.11 6.43
C LEU A 152 -3.68 -8.18 7.55
N GLU A 153 -4.41 -9.29 7.66
CA GLU A 153 -5.40 -9.52 8.72
C GLU A 153 -4.73 -9.59 10.10
N GLU A 154 -3.59 -10.27 10.22
CA GLU A 154 -2.79 -10.30 11.46
C GLU A 154 -2.33 -8.90 11.88
N LEU A 155 -1.82 -8.11 10.93
CA LEU A 155 -1.46 -6.71 11.13
C LEU A 155 -2.66 -5.87 11.60
N ILE A 156 -3.81 -5.99 10.92
CA ILE A 156 -5.04 -5.27 11.28
C ILE A 156 -5.50 -5.67 12.68
N ASN A 157 -5.50 -6.96 13.00
CA ASN A 157 -5.88 -7.45 14.32
C ASN A 157 -4.94 -6.91 15.40
N LYS A 158 -3.62 -6.87 15.14
CA LYS A 158 -2.65 -6.30 16.07
C LYS A 158 -2.89 -4.80 16.30
N VAL A 159 -3.08 -4.02 15.23
CA VAL A 159 -3.41 -2.58 15.31
C VAL A 159 -4.71 -2.37 16.09
N ASN A 160 -5.75 -3.15 15.80
CA ASN A 160 -7.05 -3.06 16.49
C ASN A 160 -6.94 -3.42 17.97
N SER A 161 -6.12 -4.43 18.33
CA SER A 161 -5.89 -4.82 19.72
C SER A 161 -5.27 -3.70 20.59
N LEU A 162 -4.52 -2.81 19.93
CA LEU A 162 -3.86 -1.66 20.54
C LEU A 162 -4.69 -0.36 20.40
N SER A 163 -5.70 -0.34 19.51
CA SER A 163 -6.53 0.83 19.24
C SER A 163 -7.58 1.04 20.34
N LYS A 164 -7.15 1.64 21.45
CA LYS A 164 -8.02 2.04 22.56
C LYS A 164 -8.25 3.56 22.55
N PRO A 165 -9.38 4.07 23.11
CA PRO A 165 -9.65 5.51 23.17
C PRO A 165 -8.55 6.36 23.83
N ASP A 166 -7.78 5.75 24.74
CA ASP A 166 -6.68 6.32 25.51
C ASP A 166 -5.30 5.91 24.99
N LEU A 167 -5.20 5.45 23.73
CA LEU A 167 -3.91 5.05 23.16
C LEU A 167 -2.89 6.19 23.24
N ILE A 168 -1.78 5.90 23.91
CA ILE A 168 -0.55 6.67 23.86
C ILE A 168 0.39 5.92 22.92
N PHE A 169 0.69 6.53 21.78
CA PHE A 169 1.60 5.93 20.80
C PHE A 169 3.05 6.15 21.23
N SER A 170 3.86 5.10 21.20
CA SER A 170 5.26 5.17 21.61
C SER A 170 6.15 4.32 20.72
N ARG A 171 7.46 4.34 21.00
CA ARG A 171 8.44 3.48 20.32
C ARG A 171 8.14 2.00 20.54
N GLU A 172 7.70 1.63 21.73
CA GLU A 172 7.34 0.27 22.15
C GLU A 172 6.13 -0.21 21.36
N VAL A 173 5.05 0.58 21.31
CA VAL A 173 3.85 0.29 20.51
C VAL A 173 4.23 0.07 19.05
N LEU A 174 5.07 0.95 18.50
CA LEU A 174 5.54 0.81 17.13
C LEU A 174 6.35 -0.47 16.92
N ASN A 175 7.29 -0.77 17.83
CA ASN A 175 8.12 -1.97 17.74
C ASN A 175 7.29 -3.27 17.82
N GLU A 176 6.15 -3.26 18.53
CA GLU A 176 5.22 -4.39 18.55
C GLU A 176 4.48 -4.62 17.21
N ILE A 177 4.27 -3.56 16.42
CA ILE A 177 3.49 -3.62 15.16
C ILE A 177 4.39 -3.84 13.94
N MET A 178 5.61 -3.26 13.96
CA MET A 178 6.53 -3.27 12.81
C MET A 178 6.83 -4.66 12.23
N PRO A 179 6.95 -5.75 13.02
CA PRO A 179 7.13 -7.09 12.46
C PRO A 179 5.99 -7.50 11.53
N TYR A 180 4.73 -7.30 11.94
CA TYR A 180 3.55 -7.61 11.14
C TYR A 180 3.46 -6.72 9.89
N TYR A 181 3.78 -5.43 10.03
CA TYR A 181 3.81 -4.50 8.90
C TYR A 181 4.83 -4.93 7.84
N ARG A 182 6.05 -5.25 8.25
CA ARG A 182 7.12 -5.71 7.35
C ARG A 182 6.78 -7.05 6.72
N GLU A 183 6.20 -7.99 7.46
CA GLU A 183 5.78 -9.27 6.93
C GLU A 183 4.73 -9.10 5.81
N ALA A 184 3.70 -8.28 6.03
CA ALA A 184 2.68 -8.00 5.02
C ALA A 184 3.29 -7.42 3.72
N LEU A 185 4.25 -6.50 3.84
CA LEU A 185 4.96 -5.94 2.69
C LEU A 185 5.83 -6.98 1.97
N LEU A 186 6.53 -7.84 2.72
CA LEU A 186 7.36 -8.92 2.15
C LEU A 186 6.49 -9.97 1.42
N LYS A 187 5.33 -10.33 1.96
CA LYS A 187 4.38 -11.23 1.29
C LYS A 187 3.88 -10.62 -0.02
N ASN A 188 3.60 -9.31 -0.04
CA ASN A 188 3.25 -8.63 -1.28
C ASN A 188 4.44 -8.60 -2.27
N PHE A 189 5.67 -8.39 -1.77
CA PHE A 189 6.88 -8.42 -2.58
C PHE A 189 7.11 -9.76 -3.28
N LYS A 190 6.85 -10.88 -2.60
CA LYS A 190 6.91 -12.23 -3.22
C LYS A 190 6.00 -12.38 -4.43
N LYS A 191 4.79 -11.80 -4.39
CA LYS A 191 3.89 -11.77 -5.56
C LYS A 191 4.49 -10.97 -6.71
N ILE A 192 5.10 -9.82 -6.42
CA ILE A 192 5.78 -9.00 -7.42
C ILE A 192 6.96 -9.76 -8.05
N LYS A 193 7.76 -10.47 -7.24
CA LYS A 193 8.86 -11.31 -7.74
C LYS A 193 8.36 -12.45 -8.64
N LEU A 194 7.27 -13.12 -8.26
CA LEU A 194 6.66 -14.18 -9.08
C LEU A 194 6.25 -13.63 -10.45
N ILE A 195 5.54 -12.49 -10.47
CA ILE A 195 5.14 -11.82 -11.72
C ILE A 195 6.38 -11.36 -12.52
N ASN A 196 7.40 -10.83 -11.85
CA ASN A 196 8.63 -10.38 -12.52
C ASN A 196 9.37 -11.50 -13.22
N SER A 197 9.28 -12.74 -12.72
CA SER A 197 9.90 -13.89 -13.37
C SER A 197 9.36 -14.13 -14.80
N THR A 198 8.14 -13.66 -15.08
CA THR A 198 7.45 -13.79 -16.38
C THR A 198 7.80 -12.68 -17.39
N ARG A 199 8.52 -11.62 -16.98
CA ARG A 199 8.71 -10.37 -17.76
C ARG A 199 9.10 -10.62 -19.21
N ASN A 200 10.02 -11.56 -19.45
CA ASN A 200 10.58 -11.83 -20.78
C ASN A 200 9.64 -12.65 -21.69
N GLN A 201 8.54 -13.18 -21.17
CA GLN A 201 7.60 -14.05 -21.91
C GLN A 201 6.32 -13.28 -22.31
N LEU A 202 6.01 -12.16 -21.66
CA LEU A 202 4.72 -11.48 -21.78
C LEU A 202 4.43 -10.95 -23.20
N ASP A 203 5.45 -10.47 -23.91
CA ASP A 203 5.29 -9.95 -25.27
C ASP A 203 5.03 -11.07 -26.28
N ASP A 204 5.75 -12.18 -26.16
CA ASP A 204 5.58 -13.35 -27.04
C ASP A 204 4.19 -13.97 -26.87
N VAL A 205 3.73 -14.13 -25.63
CA VAL A 205 2.36 -14.59 -25.36
C VAL A 205 1.33 -13.63 -25.97
N LYS A 206 1.53 -12.31 -25.83
CA LYS A 206 0.61 -11.32 -26.40
C LYS A 206 0.56 -11.37 -27.93
N GLN A 207 1.70 -11.60 -28.59
CA GLN A 207 1.77 -11.77 -30.04
C GLN A 207 1.04 -13.05 -30.49
N ALA A 208 1.30 -14.18 -29.83
CA ALA A 208 0.65 -15.46 -30.13
C ALA A 208 -0.87 -15.38 -29.93
N LEU A 209 -1.31 -14.76 -28.84
CA LEU A 209 -2.73 -14.51 -28.54
C LEU A 209 -3.42 -13.72 -29.65
N ASN A 210 -2.79 -12.64 -30.12
CA ASN A 210 -3.33 -11.81 -31.20
C ASN A 210 -3.46 -12.58 -32.53
N LYS A 211 -2.48 -13.43 -32.84
CA LYS A 211 -2.51 -14.30 -34.03
C LYS A 211 -3.66 -15.30 -33.95
N LYS A 212 -3.81 -15.99 -32.80
CA LYS A 212 -4.87 -16.98 -32.57
C LYS A 212 -6.26 -16.35 -32.65
N ARG A 213 -6.48 -15.19 -32.02
CA ARG A 213 -7.77 -14.48 -32.05
C ARG A 213 -8.17 -14.09 -33.47
N LYS A 214 -7.23 -13.60 -34.28
CA LYS A 214 -7.48 -13.26 -35.69
C LYS A 214 -7.92 -14.49 -36.48
N ALA A 215 -7.27 -15.64 -36.27
CA ALA A 215 -7.64 -16.88 -36.94
C ALA A 215 -9.05 -17.38 -36.55
N LEU A 216 -9.43 -17.22 -35.27
CA LEU A 216 -10.73 -17.66 -34.76
C LEU A 216 -11.89 -16.73 -35.14
N ARG A 217 -11.63 -15.44 -35.40
CA ARG A 217 -12.67 -14.46 -35.80
C ARG A 217 -13.45 -14.87 -37.05
N PHE A 218 -12.86 -15.71 -37.90
CA PHE A 218 -13.47 -16.22 -39.12
C PHE A 218 -14.26 -17.53 -38.94
N ARG A 219 -14.32 -18.11 -37.72
CA ARG A 219 -15.07 -19.34 -37.41
C ARG A 219 -16.25 -19.02 -36.47
N ILE A 220 -17.45 -18.90 -37.05
CA ILE A 220 -18.61 -18.20 -36.46
C ILE A 220 -19.33 -18.96 -35.33
N LEU A 221 -19.12 -20.27 -35.11
CA LEU A 221 -19.97 -21.06 -34.19
C LEU A 221 -19.25 -21.94 -33.13
N SER A 222 -17.93 -22.16 -33.22
CA SER A 222 -17.20 -23.08 -32.32
C SER A 222 -16.11 -22.44 -31.45
N GLY A 223 -15.93 -21.12 -31.54
CA GLY A 223 -14.83 -20.41 -30.89
C GLY A 223 -15.18 -19.62 -29.63
N THR A 224 -16.42 -19.64 -29.14
CA THR A 224 -16.87 -18.71 -28.07
C THR A 224 -16.17 -18.95 -26.74
N GLU A 225 -16.02 -20.21 -26.32
CA GLU A 225 -15.35 -20.57 -25.07
C GLU A 225 -13.84 -20.32 -25.14
N LEU A 226 -13.18 -20.78 -26.20
CA LEU A 226 -11.75 -20.50 -26.38
C LEU A 226 -11.48 -18.99 -26.55
N MET A 227 -12.37 -18.24 -27.20
CA MET A 227 -12.26 -16.78 -27.30
C MET A 227 -12.41 -16.13 -25.92
N ASP A 228 -13.32 -16.60 -25.04
CA ASP A 228 -13.38 -16.13 -23.65
C ASP A 228 -12.07 -16.42 -22.93
N CYS A 229 -11.54 -17.64 -23.03
CA CYS A 229 -10.25 -18.00 -22.43
C CYS A 229 -9.10 -17.11 -22.94
N LEU A 230 -9.02 -16.86 -24.25
CA LEU A 230 -8.03 -15.96 -24.85
C LEU A 230 -8.21 -14.51 -24.37
N ASN A 231 -9.44 -14.02 -24.25
CA ASN A 231 -9.68 -12.68 -23.70
C ASN A 231 -9.23 -12.61 -22.24
N ARG A 232 -9.49 -13.65 -21.43
CA ARG A 232 -9.00 -13.73 -20.03
C ARG A 232 -7.48 -13.71 -19.97
N LEU A 233 -6.81 -14.47 -20.84
CA LEU A 233 -5.35 -14.46 -20.91
C LEU A 233 -4.81 -13.06 -21.23
N GLU A 234 -5.43 -12.33 -22.16
CA GLU A 234 -5.04 -10.94 -22.46
C GLU A 234 -5.15 -10.04 -21.22
N TYR A 235 -6.27 -10.11 -20.50
CA TYR A 235 -6.43 -9.39 -19.23
C TYR A 235 -5.35 -9.76 -18.20
N GLY A 236 -5.02 -11.05 -18.08
CA GLY A 236 -3.96 -11.54 -17.17
C GLY A 236 -2.58 -10.98 -17.52
N ILE A 237 -2.21 -11.01 -18.81
CA ILE A 237 -0.95 -10.48 -19.32
C ILE A 237 -0.87 -8.96 -19.11
N ASP A 238 -1.94 -8.23 -19.41
CA ASP A 238 -1.98 -6.78 -19.21
C ASP A 238 -1.92 -6.39 -17.73
N TYR A 239 -2.54 -7.20 -16.86
CA TYR A 239 -2.37 -7.06 -15.41
C TYR A 239 -0.91 -7.26 -14.98
N PHE A 240 -0.23 -8.32 -15.44
CA PHE A 240 1.18 -8.54 -15.12
C PHE A 240 2.06 -7.39 -15.59
N LYS A 241 1.86 -6.90 -16.83
CA LYS A 241 2.57 -5.71 -17.35
C LYS A 241 2.34 -4.49 -16.47
N LYS A 242 1.10 -4.22 -16.05
CA LYS A 242 0.78 -3.09 -15.17
C LYS A 242 1.49 -3.20 -13.82
N VAL A 243 1.52 -4.40 -13.21
CA VAL A 243 2.27 -4.63 -11.97
C VAL A 243 3.76 -4.32 -12.17
N LEU A 244 4.36 -4.80 -13.25
CA LEU A 244 5.78 -4.56 -13.54
C LEU A 244 6.10 -3.08 -13.78
N THR A 245 5.20 -2.34 -14.41
CA THR A 245 5.34 -0.88 -14.55
C THR A 245 5.30 -0.18 -13.19
N VAL A 246 4.29 -0.48 -12.38
CA VAL A 246 4.09 0.14 -11.05
C VAL A 246 5.24 -0.17 -10.11
N TYR A 247 5.75 -1.39 -10.14
CA TYR A 247 6.81 -1.86 -9.24
C TYR A 247 8.19 -1.95 -9.91
N SER A 248 8.39 -1.25 -11.02
CA SER A 248 9.63 -1.28 -11.80
C SER A 248 10.87 -0.93 -10.97
N SER A 249 10.74 -0.01 -10.00
CA SER A 249 11.83 0.39 -9.11
C SER A 249 12.26 -0.70 -8.11
N VAL A 250 11.44 -1.72 -7.86
CA VAL A 250 11.70 -2.75 -6.85
C VAL A 250 11.68 -4.18 -7.39
N ALA A 251 11.15 -4.42 -8.59
CA ALA A 251 10.91 -5.77 -9.12
C ALA A 251 12.18 -6.64 -9.18
N ASP A 252 13.33 -6.01 -9.44
CA ASP A 252 14.62 -6.68 -9.58
C ASP A 252 15.41 -6.76 -8.26
N MET A 253 14.93 -6.14 -7.17
CA MET A 253 15.57 -6.20 -5.86
C MET A 253 15.51 -7.61 -5.25
N THR A 254 16.50 -7.88 -4.38
CA THR A 254 16.45 -8.93 -3.36
C THR A 254 15.56 -8.50 -2.19
N GLU A 255 15.16 -9.44 -1.33
CA GLU A 255 14.38 -9.10 -0.12
C GLU A 255 15.14 -8.12 0.79
N GLY A 256 16.47 -8.27 0.93
CA GLY A 256 17.29 -7.37 1.73
C GLY A 256 17.37 -5.95 1.16
N GLU A 257 17.47 -5.81 -0.16
CA GLU A 257 17.42 -4.51 -0.84
C GLU A 257 16.04 -3.86 -0.71
N TYR A 258 14.98 -4.65 -0.82
CA TYR A 258 13.61 -4.17 -0.65
C TYR A 258 13.35 -3.64 0.77
N ILE A 259 13.83 -4.33 1.82
CA ILE A 259 13.73 -3.83 3.20
C ILE A 259 14.46 -2.49 3.35
N LYS A 260 15.68 -2.38 2.82
CA LYS A 260 16.43 -1.10 2.84
C LYS A 260 15.69 0.00 2.07
N TYR A 261 15.06 -0.35 0.96
CA TYR A 261 14.24 0.57 0.18
C TYR A 261 13.05 1.10 1.00
N LEU A 262 12.35 0.24 1.74
CA LEU A 262 11.26 0.63 2.63
C LEU A 262 11.73 1.59 3.73
N ASP A 263 12.82 1.25 4.42
CA ASP A 263 13.39 2.12 5.47
C ASP A 263 13.80 3.51 4.93
N ASN A 264 14.31 3.56 3.70
CA ASN A 264 14.65 4.82 3.03
C ASN A 264 13.40 5.61 2.59
N MET A 265 12.34 4.93 2.18
CA MET A 265 11.06 5.56 1.84
C MET A 265 10.43 6.23 3.07
N ASP A 266 10.42 5.55 4.22
CA ASP A 266 9.96 6.12 5.48
C ASP A 266 10.77 7.35 5.86
N ARG A 267 12.11 7.28 5.75
CA ARG A 267 12.98 8.43 6.00
C ARG A 267 12.64 9.61 5.10
N LYS A 268 12.43 9.37 3.80
CA LYS A 268 12.07 10.42 2.84
C LYS A 268 10.72 11.07 3.16
N ASN A 269 9.73 10.27 3.56
CA ASN A 269 8.42 10.79 3.96
C ASN A 269 8.52 11.65 5.23
N VAL A 270 9.35 11.25 6.19
CA VAL A 270 9.66 12.05 7.38
C VAL A 270 10.42 13.33 7.02
N GLU A 271 11.37 13.28 6.09
CA GLU A 271 12.08 14.48 5.60
C GLU A 271 11.13 15.46 4.90
N GLU A 272 10.20 14.97 4.07
CA GLU A 272 9.17 15.80 3.46
C GLU A 272 8.28 16.46 4.53
N LYS A 273 7.93 15.72 5.57
CA LYS A 273 7.18 16.23 6.73
C LYS A 273 7.95 17.34 7.45
N LEU A 274 9.23 17.11 7.73
CA LEU A 274 10.12 18.09 8.37
C LEU A 274 10.31 19.36 7.52
N SER A 275 10.31 19.24 6.19
CA SER A 275 10.41 20.40 5.28
C SER A 275 9.22 21.38 5.38
N LYS A 276 8.11 20.94 6.00
CA LYS A 276 6.87 21.70 6.19
C LYS A 276 6.67 22.14 7.65
N LEU A 277 7.70 22.13 8.47
CA LEU A 277 7.64 22.61 9.86
C LEU A 277 7.26 24.08 9.95
N LYS A 278 6.41 24.42 10.93
CA LYS A 278 6.01 25.78 11.28
C LYS A 278 6.59 26.23 12.62
#